data_AF-A0A267MNB3-F1
#
_entry.id   AF-A0A267MNB3-F1
#
_cell.length_a   1.000
_cell.length_b   1.000
_cell.length_c   1.000
_cell.angle_alpha   90.00
_cell.angle_beta   90.00
_cell.angle_gamma   90.00
#
_symmetry.space_group_name_H-M   'P 1'
#
loop_
_entity.id
_entity.type
_entity.pdbx_description
1 polymer ?
#
loop_
_entity_poly.entity_id
_entity_poly.type
_entity_poly.pdbx_seq_one_letter_code
_entity_poly.pdbx_strand_id
1 'polypeptide(L)' 'MTVSSKIKQTLANLKGTQSTLRLYSIQTLDENTKSTFEEALIGTNEIIKDLEDRLKTLEFEEPQYKGY' A
#
# COMPACT_ATOMS: atom_id res chain seq x y z
N MET A 1 -14.64 2.80 14.32
CA MET A 1 -13.84 2.75 13.09
C MET A 1 -14.78 2.73 11.89
N THR A 2 -14.76 3.77 11.04
CA THR A 2 -15.48 3.78 9.77
C THR A 2 -14.79 2.90 8.74
N VAL A 3 -15.44 2.65 7.60
CA VAL A 3 -14.82 1.94 6.46
C VAL A 3 -13.58 2.72 5.97
N SER A 4 -13.67 4.05 5.90
CA SER A 4 -12.55 4.93 5.56
C SER A 4 -11.36 4.77 6.52
N SER A 5 -11.61 4.75 7.84
CA SER A 5 -10.58 4.54 8.85
C SER A 5 -9.89 3.17 8.73
N LYS A 6 -10.63 2.10 8.39
CA LYS A 6 -10.05 0.78 8.10
C LYS A 6 -9.14 0.83 6.87
N ILE A 7 -9.57 1.47 5.79
CA ILE A 7 -8.78 1.60 4.56
C ILE A 7 -7.51 2.41 4.79
N LYS A 8 -7.58 3.52 5.54
CA LYS A 8 -6.40 4.31 5.92
C LYS A 8 -5.38 3.48 6.70
N GLN A 9 -5.85 2.67 7.66
CA GLN A 9 -4.98 1.77 8.42
C GLN A 9 -4.34 0.70 7.53
N THR A 10 -5.12 0.08 6.63
CA THR A 10 -4.60 -0.89 5.66
C THR A 10 -3.55 -0.27 4.74
N LEU A 11 -3.80 0.94 4.22
CA LEU A 11 -2.84 1.69 3.40
C LEU A 11 -1.53 1.96 4.13
N ALA A 12 -1.59 2.37 5.41
CA ALA A 12 -0.39 2.58 6.22
C ALA A 12 0.43 1.29 6.37
N ASN A 13 -0.24 0.17 6.66
CA ASN A 13 0.40 -1.14 6.77
C ASN A 13 1.03 -1.58 5.44
N LEU A 14 0.30 -1.46 4.32
CA LEU A 14 0.80 -1.84 3.00
C LEU A 14 2.02 -1.01 2.57
N LYS A 15 2.02 0.30 2.82
CA LYS A 15 3.18 1.17 2.56
C LYS A 15 4.39 0.78 3.42
N GLY A 16 4.15 0.40 4.68
CA GLY A 16 5.17 -0.18 5.54
C GLY A 16 5.74 -1.49 4.95
N THR A 17 4.87 -2.43 4.59
CA THR A 17 5.26 -3.71 3.97
C THR A 17 6.01 -3.50 2.66
N GLN A 18 5.56 -2.61 1.78
CA GLN A 18 6.25 -2.25 0.54
C GLN A 18 7.67 -1.74 0.82
N SER A 19 7.83 -0.89 1.84
CA SER A 19 9.16 -0.39 2.24
C SER A 19 10.06 -1.53 2.73
N THR A 20 9.52 -2.46 3.51
CA THR A 20 10.25 -3.66 3.97
C THR A 20 10.65 -4.58 2.82
N LEU A 21 9.74 -4.85 1.87
CA LEU A 21 10.04 -5.63 0.67
C LEU A 21 11.15 -4.97 -0.16
N ARG A 22 11.12 -3.64 -0.27
CA ARG A 22 12.17 -2.88 -0.95
C ARG A 22 13.52 -3.04 -0.26
N LEU A 23 13.55 -2.98 1.06
CA LEU A 23 14.77 -3.23 1.83
C LEU A 23 15.33 -4.64 1.55
N TYR A 24 14.47 -5.67 1.56
CA TYR A 24 14.89 -7.04 1.26
C TYR A 24 15.41 -7.20 -0.17
N SER A 25 14.80 -6.53 -1.15
CA SER A 25 15.29 -6.52 -2.54
C SER A 25 16.68 -5.91 -2.69
N ILE A 26 17.03 -4.95 -1.83
CA ILE A 26 18.35 -4.29 -1.84
C ILE A 26 19.39 -5.13 -1.10
N GLN A 27 18.98 -5.83 -0.04
CA GLN A 27 19.88 -6.62 0.80
C GLN A 27 20.19 -8.01 0.22
N THR A 28 19.34 -8.54 -0.66
CA THR A 28 19.57 -9.85 -1.27
C THR A 28 20.64 -9.77 -2.36
N LEU A 29 21.52 -10.78 -2.39
CA LEU A 29 22.53 -10.98 -3.44
C LEU A 29 22.07 -11.97 -4.51
N ASP A 30 21.02 -12.74 -4.24
CA ASP A 30 20.44 -13.70 -5.17
C ASP A 30 19.51 -12.98 -6.16
N GLU A 31 19.84 -13.07 -7.45
CA GLU A 31 19.12 -12.36 -8.52
C GLU A 31 17.67 -12.85 -8.68
N ASN A 32 17.41 -14.15 -8.49
CA ASN A 32 16.06 -14.69 -8.58
C ASN A 32 15.16 -14.14 -7.45
N THR A 33 15.69 -14.10 -6.24
CA THR A 33 15.04 -13.54 -5.06
C THR A 33 14.81 -12.04 -5.24
N LYS A 34 15.77 -11.32 -5.83
CA LYS A 34 15.61 -9.90 -6.17
C LYS A 34 14.45 -9.68 -7.12
N SER A 35 14.37 -10.44 -8.22
CA SER A 35 13.25 -10.38 -9.18
C SER A 35 11.91 -10.64 -8.49
N THR A 36 11.86 -11.64 -7.59
CA THR A 36 10.65 -11.96 -6.82
C THR A 36 10.20 -10.78 -5.96
N PHE A 37 11.12 -10.08 -5.29
CA PHE A 37 10.78 -8.88 -4.53
C PHE A 37 10.36 -7.71 -5.43
N GLU A 38 10.99 -7.54 -6.59
CA GLU A 38 10.61 -6.51 -7.56
C GLU A 38 9.19 -6.72 -8.09
N GLU A 39 8.81 -7.96 -8.43
CA GLU A 39 7.44 -8.33 -8.82
C GLU A 39 6.45 -8.08 -7.68
N ALA A 40 6.79 -8.49 -6.45
CA ALA A 40 5.95 -8.25 -5.28
C ALA A 40 5.74 -6.75 -5.00
N LEU A 41 6.77 -5.92 -5.24
CA LEU A 41 6.70 -4.47 -5.10
C LEU A 41 5.73 -3.86 -6.11
N ILE A 42 5.74 -4.33 -7.36
CA ILE A 42 4.81 -3.88 -8.41
C ILE A 42 3.37 -4.19 -8.00
N GLY A 43 3.07 -5.45 -7.65
CA GLY A 43 1.73 -5.84 -7.24
C GLY A 43 1.25 -5.10 -5.98
N THR A 44 2.14 -4.91 -4.99
CA THR A 44 1.82 -4.13 -3.79
C THR A 44 1.51 -2.67 -4.13
N ASN A 45 2.25 -2.08 -5.08
CA ASN A 45 2.03 -0.71 -5.51
C ASN A 45 0.68 -0.52 -6.20
N GLU A 46 0.26 -1.48 -7.03
CA GLU A 46 -1.05 -1.48 -7.68
C GLU A 46 -2.18 -1.52 -6.64
N ILE A 47 -2.09 -2.44 -5.67
CA ILE A 47 -3.07 -2.56 -4.58
C ILE A 47 -3.16 -1.26 -3.76
N ILE A 48 -2.01 -0.63 -3.44
CA ILE A 48 -1.99 0.66 -2.75
C ILE A 48 -2.76 1.71 -3.55
N LYS A 49 -2.52 1.78 -4.87
CA LYS A 49 -3.15 2.75 -5.75
C LYS A 49 -4.68 2.57 -5.79
N ASP A 50 -5.14 1.33 -5.92
CA ASP A 50 -6.56 1.00 -5.94
C ASP A 50 -7.25 1.38 -4.62
N LEU A 51 -6.59 1.14 -3.48
CA LEU A 51 -7.10 1.52 -2.17
C LEU A 51 -7.09 3.04 -1.95
N GLU A 52 -6.10 3.76 -2.48
CA GLU A 52 -6.08 5.23 -2.45
C GLU A 52 -7.22 5.82 -3.28
N ASP A 53 -7.51 5.25 -4.45
CA ASP A 53 -8.64 5.70 -5.28
C ASP A 53 -9.98 5.38 -4.62
N ARG A 54 -10.11 4.19 -4.01
CA ARG A 54 -11.30 3.86 -3.21
C ARG A 54 -11.48 4.81 -2.03
N LEU A 55 -10.40 5.19 -1.37
CA LEU A 55 -10.43 6.13 -0.25
C LEU A 55 -10.94 7.50 -0.70
N LYS A 56 -10.50 8.01 -1.87
CA LYS A 56 -11.00 9.28 -2.42
C LYS A 56 -12.51 9.25 -2.66
N THR A 57 -13.04 8.15 -3.18
CA THR A 57 -14.49 7.98 -3.37
C THR A 57 -15.23 8.03 -2.03
N LEU A 58 -14.71 7.34 -1.01
CA LEU A 58 -15.32 7.33 0.32
C LEU A 58 -15.23 8.69 1.02
N GLU A 59 -14.14 9.43 0.86
CA GLU A 59 -14.01 10.80 1.40
C GLU A 59 -14.91 11.82 0.68
N PHE A 60 -15.33 11.53 -0.54
CA PHE A 60 -16.35 12.31 -1.25
C PHE A 60 -17.76 11.98 -0.75
N GLU A 61 -18.06 10.70 -0.51
CA GLU A 61 -19.33 10.23 0.05
C GLU A 61 -19.51 10.60 1.54
N GLU A 62 -18.41 10.70 2.28
CA GLU A 62 -18.38 11.06 3.70
C GLU A 62 -17.52 12.33 3.93
N PRO A 63 -17.97 13.52 3.50
CA PRO A 63 -17.17 14.75 3.58
C PRO A 63 -16.76 15.13 5.00
N GLN A 64 -17.47 14.66 6.03
CA GLN A 64 -17.09 14.83 7.43
C GLN A 64 -15.77 14.15 7.83
N TYR A 65 -15.18 13.30 6.98
CA TYR A 65 -13.92 12.58 7.25
C TYR A 65 -12.76 12.97 6.33
N LYS A 66 -12.91 14.03 5.52
CA LYS A 66 -11.80 14.58 4.73
C LYS A 66 -10.66 15.05 5.63
N GLY A 67 -9.45 14.57 5.38
CA GLY A 67 -8.21 15.11 5.96
C GLY A 67 -7.87 14.69 7.40
N TYR A 68 -8.60 13.75 8.00
CA TYR A 68 -8.27 13.13 9.30
C TYR A 68 -7.40 11.88 9.15
#